data_AF-A0AAV2H654-F1
#
_entry.id   AF-A0AAV2H654-F1
#
_cell.length_a   1.000
_cell.length_b   1.000
_cell.length_c   1.000
_cell.angle_alpha   90.00
_cell.angle_beta   90.00
_cell.angle_gamma   90.00
#
_symmetry.space_group_name_H-M   'P 1'
#
loop_
_entity.id
_entity.type
_entity.pdbx_description
1 polymer ?
#
loop_
_entity_poly.entity_id
_entity_poly.type
_entity_poly.pdbx_seq_one_letter_code
_entity_poly.pdbx_strand_id
1 'polypeptide(L)' 'MLISQLLVPYVNQVHAKFPSWSISQALQGAVAGYNGGVSRVTSWGAVDAGTTGHDYSNDVIARAKWLHANGWN' A
#
# COMPACT_ATOMS: atom_id res chain seq x y z
N MET A 1 -9.79 15.00 5.09
CA MET A 1 -9.35 13.71 5.66
C MET A 1 -7.83 13.65 5.57
N LEU A 2 -7.12 13.42 6.68
CA LEU A 2 -5.65 13.44 6.70
C LEU A 2 -5.08 12.04 6.49
N ILE A 3 -3.95 11.93 5.79
CA ILE A 3 -3.22 10.65 5.57
C ILE A 3 -2.91 9.95 6.91
N SER A 4 -2.63 10.73 7.96
CA SER A 4 -2.38 10.24 9.32
C SER A 4 -3.54 9.47 9.93
N GLN A 5 -4.78 9.74 9.51
CA GLN A 5 -5.98 9.11 10.06
C GLN A 5 -6.44 7.91 9.23
N LEU A 6 -5.90 7.74 8.02
CA LEU A 6 -6.35 6.72 7.08
C LEU A 6 -5.23 5.73 6.77
N LEU A 7 -4.17 6.18 6.09
CA LEU A 7 -3.15 5.28 5.56
C LEU A 7 -2.15 4.82 6.62
N VAL A 8 -1.78 5.69 7.57
CA VAL A 8 -0.84 5.32 8.65
C VAL A 8 -1.34 4.11 9.48
N PRO A 9 -2.62 4.03 9.89
CA PRO A 9 -3.17 2.81 10.48
C PRO A 9 -2.98 1.55 9.63
N TYR A 10 -3.14 1.62 8.31
CA TYR A 10 -2.92 0.48 7.41
C TYR A 10 -1.44 0.08 7.36
N VAL A 11 -0.51 1.04 7.33
CA VAL A 11 0.94 0.76 7.38
C VAL A 11 1.30 0.01 8.65
N ASN A 12 0.79 0.46 9.80
CA ASN A 12 1.03 -0.21 11.07
C ASN A 12 0.46 -1.64 11.09
N GLN A 13 -0.75 -1.84 10.57
CA GLN A 13 -1.36 -3.18 10.48
C GLN A 13 -0.57 -4.12 9.57
N VAL A 14 -0.10 -3.64 8.42
CA VAL A 14 0.69 -4.45 7.47
C VAL A 14 2.05 -4.76 8.05
N HIS A 15 2.72 -3.79 8.68
CA HIS A 15 4.01 -4.03 9.36
C HIS A 15 3.85 -5.02 10.53
N ALA A 16 2.76 -4.97 11.29
CA ALA A 16 2.49 -5.94 12.33
C ALA A 16 2.24 -7.36 11.76
N LYS A 17 1.55 -7.45 10.61
CA LYS A 17 1.28 -8.72 9.92
C LYS A 17 2.54 -9.32 9.28
N PHE A 18 3.42 -8.47 8.76
CA PHE A 18 4.64 -8.84 8.05
C PHE A 18 5.86 -8.09 8.61
N PRO A 19 6.33 -8.44 9.82
CA PRO A 19 7.39 -7.68 10.51
C PRO A 19 8.76 -7.73 9.81
N SER A 20 8.96 -8.65 8.86
CA SER A 20 10.17 -8.73 8.03
C SER A 20 10.13 -7.84 6.78
N TRP A 21 8.97 -7.26 6.45
CA TRP A 21 8.87 -6.36 5.31
C TRP A 21 9.56 -5.04 5.61
N SER A 22 10.27 -4.51 4.62
CA SER A 22 10.75 -3.14 4.67
C SER A 22 9.58 -2.15 4.79
N ILE A 23 9.86 -0.93 5.27
CA ILE A 23 8.86 0.15 5.37
C ILE A 23 8.20 0.42 4.01
N SER A 24 8.96 0.35 2.91
CA SER A 24 8.41 0.54 1.55
C SER A 24 7.45 -0.58 1.14
N GLN A 25 7.76 -1.82 1.49
CA GLN A 25 6.85 -2.95 1.26
C GLN A 25 5.59 -2.83 2.13
N ALA A 26 5.73 -2.43 3.39
CA ALA A 26 4.60 -2.17 4.27
C ALA A 26 3.71 -1.02 3.76
N LEU A 27 4.30 0.04 3.22
CA LEU A 27 3.58 1.13 2.57
C LEU A 27 2.78 0.64 1.34
N GLN A 28 3.40 -0.15 0.47
CA GLN A 28 2.71 -0.74 -0.68
C GLN A 28 1.56 -1.65 -0.24
N GLY A 29 1.80 -2.54 0.72
CA GLY A 29 0.76 -3.39 1.30
C GLY A 29 -0.36 -2.58 1.97
N ALA A 30 -0.06 -1.41 2.55
CA ALA A 30 -1.07 -0.54 3.13
C ALA A 30 -1.99 0.08 2.08
N VAL A 31 -1.43 0.48 0.93
CA VAL A 31 -2.21 0.97 -0.22
C VAL A 31 -3.09 -0.15 -0.78
N ALA A 32 -2.58 -1.38 -0.90
CA ALA A 32 -3.39 -2.54 -1.27
C ALA A 32 -4.51 -2.81 -0.24
N GLY A 33 -4.15 -2.80 1.05
CA GLY A 33 -5.06 -3.02 2.17
C GLY A 33 -6.13 -1.93 2.31
N TYR A 34 -5.86 -0.71 1.86
CA TYR A 34 -6.87 0.35 1.78
C TYR A 34 -8.01 0.00 0.82
N ASN A 35 -7.70 -0.62 -0.33
CA ASN A 35 -8.70 -1.07 -1.30
C ASN A 35 -9.33 -2.42 -0.93
N GLY A 36 -8.51 -3.43 -0.63
CA GLY A 36 -8.95 -4.82 -0.48
C GLY A 36 -9.06 -5.31 0.98
N GLY A 37 -8.62 -4.53 1.95
CA GLY A 37 -8.46 -4.94 3.35
C GLY A 37 -7.11 -5.65 3.62
N VAL A 38 -6.51 -5.39 4.78
CA VAL A 38 -5.21 -5.97 5.19
C VAL A 38 -5.23 -7.50 5.23
N SER A 39 -6.39 -8.10 5.50
CA SER A 39 -6.55 -9.55 5.48
C SER A 39 -6.22 -10.17 4.12
N ARG A 40 -6.50 -9.47 3.01
CA ARG A 40 -6.26 -9.92 1.64
C ARG A 40 -4.82 -9.74 1.14
N VAL A 41 -4.00 -8.97 1.85
CA VAL A 41 -2.56 -8.87 1.57
C VAL A 41 -1.88 -10.12 2.13
N THR A 42 -1.45 -11.06 1.29
CA THR A 42 -0.95 -12.37 1.72
C THR A 42 0.56 -12.53 1.60
N SER A 43 1.16 -11.94 0.58
CA SER A 43 2.61 -11.92 0.34
C SER A 43 2.98 -10.72 -0.50
N TRP A 44 4.27 -10.35 -0.54
CA TRP A 44 4.69 -9.19 -1.33
C TRP A 44 4.61 -9.46 -2.84
N GLY A 45 4.97 -10.67 -3.28
CA GLY A 45 4.88 -11.06 -4.70
C GLY A 45 3.45 -11.13 -5.25
N ALA A 46 2.44 -11.18 -4.38
CA ALA A 46 1.02 -11.19 -4.73
C ALA A 46 0.24 -10.09 -3.98
N VAL A 47 0.89 -8.95 -3.69
CA VAL A 47 0.35 -7.90 -2.81
C VAL A 47 -1.02 -7.37 -3.25
N ASP A 48 -1.28 -7.35 -4.55
CA ASP A 48 -2.52 -6.86 -5.15
C ASP A 48 -3.50 -7.99 -5.56
N ALA A 49 -3.21 -9.26 -5.29
CA ALA A 49 -4.07 -10.36 -5.75
C ALA A 49 -5.54 -10.23 -5.30
N GLY A 50 -5.79 -9.58 -4.16
CA GLY A 50 -7.12 -9.35 -3.61
C GLY A 50 -7.71 -7.95 -3.84
N THR A 51 -7.04 -7.08 -4.59
CA THR A 51 -7.49 -5.70 -4.89
C THR A 51 -8.26 -5.63 -6.20
N THR A 52 -9.01 -4.54 -6.40
CA THR A 52 -9.68 -4.25 -7.68
C THR A 52 -8.63 -4.19 -8.80
N GLY A 53 -8.87 -4.87 -9.91
CA GLY A 53 -7.95 -4.89 -11.06
C GLY A 53 -6.69 -5.74 -10.87
N HIS A 54 -6.46 -6.26 -9.66
CA HIS A 54 -5.26 -7.00 -9.28
C HIS A 54 -3.95 -6.20 -9.42
N ASP A 55 -4.04 -4.87 -9.40
CA ASP A 55 -2.92 -3.95 -9.64
C ASP A 55 -2.95 -2.67 -8.79
N TYR A 56 -3.93 -2.51 -7.89
CA TYR A 56 -4.25 -1.23 -7.24
C TYR A 56 -3.03 -0.53 -6.60
N SER A 57 -2.25 -1.21 -5.76
CA SER A 57 -1.09 -0.60 -5.11
C SER A 57 0.05 -0.31 -6.07
N ASN A 58 0.25 -1.17 -7.08
CA ASN A 58 1.24 -0.96 -8.12
C ASN A 58 0.90 0.27 -8.97
N ASP A 59 -0.35 0.42 -9.39
CA ASP A 59 -0.83 1.56 -10.15
C ASP A 59 -0.73 2.86 -9.35
N VAL A 60 -1.23 2.88 -8.12
CA VAL A 60 -1.15 4.07 -7.24
C VAL A 60 0.30 4.50 -6.99
N ILE A 61 1.23 3.57 -6.71
CA ILE A 61 2.64 3.91 -6.49
C ILE A 61 3.29 4.43 -7.77
N ALA A 62 2.99 3.86 -8.93
CA ALA A 62 3.50 4.33 -10.21
C ALA A 62 3.05 5.79 -10.48
N ARG A 63 1.77 6.08 -10.25
CA ARG A 63 1.22 7.44 -10.38
C ARG A 63 1.80 8.39 -9.35
N ALA A 64 1.99 7.97 -8.10
CA ALA A 64 2.61 8.79 -7.06
C ALA A 64 4.05 9.17 -7.41
N LYS A 65 4.84 8.23 -7.95
CA LYS A 65 6.20 8.52 -8.45
C LYS A 65 6.18 9.51 -9.60
N TRP A 66 5.25 9.35 -10.54
CA TRP A 66 5.09 10.31 -11.64
C TRP A 66 4.70 11.70 -11.13
N LEU A 67 3.74 11.81 -10.21
CA LEU A 67 3.32 13.09 -9.62
C LEU A 67 4.49 13.78 -8.90
N HIS A 68 5.26 13.04 -8.10
CA HIS A 68 6.44 13.56 -7.43
C HIS A 68 7.48 14.08 -8.43
N ALA A 69 7.74 13.34 -9.52
CA ALA A 69 8.60 13.80 -10.60
C ALA A 69 8.06 15.06 -11.31
N ASN A 70 6.75 15.33 -11.21
CA ASN A 70 6.08 16.52 -11.74
C ASN A 70 5.83 17.59 -10.67
N GLY A 71 6.56 17.56 -9.55
CA GLY A 71 6.58 18.64 -8.56
C GLY A 71 5.51 18.56 -7.48
N TRP A 72 4.81 17.43 -7.35
CA TRP A 72 3.91 17.18 -6.22
C TRP A 72 4.72 16.61 -5.04
N ASN A 73 5.05 17.48 -4.08
CA ASN A 73 5.91 17.19 -2.93
C ASN A 73 5.17 17.35 -1.61
#